data_AF-A0A830FWQ9-F1
#
_entry.id   AF-A0A830FWQ9-F1
#
_cell.length_a   1.000
_cell.length_b   1.000
_cell.length_c   1.000
_cell.angle_alpha   90.00
_cell.angle_beta   90.00
_cell.angle_gamma   90.00
#
_symmetry.space_group_name_H-M   'P 1'
#
loop_
_entity.id
_entity.type
_entity.pdbx_description
1 polymer ?
#
loop_
_entity_poly.entity_id
_entity_poly.type
_entity_poly.pdbx_seq_one_letter_code
_entity_poly.pdbx_strand_id
1 'polypeptide(L)'
;MDNTVFEGRNDVYLLDEGSETALVDVGDPTASTREDLRAALAAHDLSFADVDTVLLTHWHPDHIGLAGVVQAAGGATVHVHEADAPLVAGDEAAWDAMRATQHRRFEEWGIPDAKRDELRANFHGPEAFEAFADVTPFSDGATFDIGTDTLRAVHVSGHAAGLCLFEFDDDGAHAAFTGDALLPEYTPNVGGADVRVEHPLRDYVAGLERVAAADYDVAWPGHRDRIDDPTGRAREIITHHEHRAWRVLDAVRRLDEPDTWAVSADLFGDLHGVHILHGPGEADAHLRHLAEAGVVHRDADRRYRLADGIAARLAGRSDERWPLTEGADGERR
;
A
#
# COMPACT_ATOMS: atom_id res chain seq x y z
N MET A 1 16.94 2.90 -4.71
CA MET A 1 17.65 3.88 -3.84
C MET A 1 17.66 3.36 -2.41
N ASP A 2 18.67 3.71 -1.59
CA ASP A 2 18.76 3.18 -0.21
C ASP A 2 17.76 3.91 0.70
N ASN A 3 16.54 3.39 0.81
CA ASN A 3 15.52 3.91 1.72
C ASN A 3 15.61 3.12 3.04
N THR A 4 15.95 3.81 4.12
CA THR A 4 15.99 3.21 5.47
C THR A 4 14.68 3.41 6.25
N VAL A 5 13.70 4.10 5.66
CA VAL A 5 12.49 4.59 6.33
C VAL A 5 11.30 3.63 6.16
N PHE A 6 11.15 2.96 5.01
CA PHE A 6 10.07 2.02 4.73
C PHE A 6 10.55 0.81 3.92
N GLU A 7 10.16 -0.40 4.36
CA GLU A 7 10.13 -1.71 3.67
C GLU A 7 11.24 -2.16 2.68
N GLY A 8 12.38 -1.48 2.60
CA GLY A 8 13.52 -1.85 1.75
C GLY A 8 13.97 -0.71 0.84
N ARG A 9 14.69 -1.04 -0.24
CA ARG A 9 15.09 -0.04 -1.26
C ARG A 9 13.88 0.30 -2.12
N ASN A 10 13.63 1.59 -2.36
CA ASN A 10 12.59 2.04 -3.31
C ASN A 10 13.15 2.03 -4.72
N ASP A 11 12.28 1.75 -5.67
CA ASP A 11 12.59 1.76 -7.09
C ASP A 11 11.81 2.87 -7.79
N VAL A 12 12.53 3.58 -8.66
CA VAL A 12 12.01 4.63 -9.53
C VAL A 12 12.37 4.22 -10.93
N TYR A 13 11.39 4.24 -11.83
CA TYR A 13 11.58 3.78 -13.20
C TYR A 13 11.68 4.97 -14.15
N LEU A 14 12.68 4.95 -15.01
CA LEU A 14 12.90 5.95 -16.06
C LEU A 14 12.46 5.35 -17.39
N LEU A 15 11.56 6.05 -18.08
CA LEU A 15 11.22 5.82 -19.47
C LEU A 15 11.82 6.98 -20.28
N ASP A 16 12.78 6.67 -21.14
CA ASP A 16 13.48 7.64 -21.98
C ASP A 16 13.34 7.24 -23.45
N GLU A 17 12.26 7.71 -24.06
CA GLU A 17 11.92 7.42 -25.45
C GLU A 17 12.40 8.53 -26.41
N GLY A 18 13.33 9.38 -25.93
CA GLY A 18 13.99 10.45 -26.68
C GLY A 18 13.11 11.66 -27.07
N SER A 19 11.82 11.47 -27.31
CA SER A 19 10.86 12.58 -27.50
C SER A 19 10.13 12.98 -26.22
N GLU A 20 10.11 12.10 -25.23
CA GLU A 20 9.49 12.32 -23.93
C GLU A 20 10.25 11.52 -22.87
N THR A 21 10.51 12.16 -21.73
CA THR A 21 11.12 11.52 -20.57
C THR A 21 10.12 11.43 -19.44
N ALA A 22 9.85 10.23 -18.95
CA ALA A 22 8.96 10.00 -17.83
C ALA A 22 9.62 9.28 -16.66
N LEU A 23 9.16 9.59 -15.45
CA LEU A 23 9.46 8.83 -14.25
C LEU A 23 8.19 8.17 -13.72
N VAL A 24 8.29 6.91 -13.30
CA VAL A 24 7.29 6.26 -12.43
C VAL A 24 7.82 6.31 -11.01
N ASP A 25 7.10 7.02 -10.14
CA ASP A 25 7.51 7.43 -8.79
C ASP A 25 8.81 8.26 -8.76
N VAL A 26 9.15 8.82 -7.59
CA VAL A 26 10.27 9.77 -7.43
C VAL A 26 11.01 9.63 -6.10
N GLY A 27 10.77 8.56 -5.35
CA GLY A 27 11.48 8.28 -4.10
C GLY A 27 11.02 9.13 -2.91
N ASP A 28 11.71 8.97 -1.77
CA ASP A 28 11.45 9.70 -0.53
C ASP A 28 11.97 11.15 -0.53
N PRO A 29 11.53 12.03 0.40
CA PRO A 29 11.90 13.45 0.37
C PRO A 29 13.30 13.73 0.93
N THR A 30 14.16 12.72 1.14
CA THR A 30 15.47 12.91 1.76
C THR A 30 16.50 13.50 0.79
N ALA A 31 17.50 14.17 1.35
CA ALA A 31 18.62 14.70 0.57
C ALA A 31 19.42 13.57 -0.11
N SER A 32 19.59 12.41 0.54
CA SER A 32 20.26 11.25 -0.03
C SER A 32 19.54 10.71 -1.26
N THR A 33 18.22 10.51 -1.18
CA THR A 33 17.42 10.03 -2.33
C THR A 33 17.47 11.04 -3.47
N ARG A 34 17.46 12.34 -3.18
CA ARG A 34 17.63 13.37 -4.20
C ARG A 34 18.97 13.27 -4.92
N GLU A 35 20.05 13.07 -4.18
CA GLU A 35 21.39 12.90 -4.76
C GLU A 35 21.48 11.63 -5.59
N ASP A 36 20.91 10.52 -5.11
CA ASP A 36 20.85 9.24 -5.81
C ASP A 36 20.06 9.35 -7.12
N LEU A 37 18.84 9.90 -7.08
CA LEU A 37 18.01 10.07 -8.29
C LEU A 37 18.67 11.03 -9.29
N ARG A 38 19.28 12.12 -8.81
CA ARG A 38 20.04 13.05 -9.67
C ARG A 38 21.21 12.35 -10.34
N ALA A 39 21.95 11.52 -9.61
CA ALA A 39 23.08 10.75 -10.15
C ALA A 39 22.61 9.70 -11.17
N ALA A 40 21.47 9.04 -10.91
CA ALA A 40 20.86 8.09 -11.83
C ALA A 40 20.45 8.77 -13.15
N LEU A 41 19.72 9.88 -13.11
CA LEU A 41 19.38 10.66 -14.31
C LEU A 41 20.61 11.12 -15.07
N ALA A 42 21.63 11.62 -14.37
CA ALA A 42 22.87 12.08 -15.00
C ALA A 42 23.65 10.96 -15.71
N ALA A 43 23.50 9.70 -15.27
CA ALA A 43 24.09 8.54 -15.96
C ALA A 43 23.43 8.26 -17.32
N HIS A 44 22.23 8.81 -17.55
CA HIS A 44 21.49 8.79 -18.81
C HIS A 44 21.57 10.15 -19.55
N ASP A 45 22.53 11.02 -19.20
CA ASP A 45 22.66 12.38 -19.75
C ASP A 45 21.44 13.29 -19.51
N LEU A 46 20.61 12.96 -18.50
CA LEU A 46 19.41 13.70 -18.11
C LEU A 46 19.61 14.45 -16.78
N SER A 47 18.74 15.42 -16.55
CA SER A 47 18.57 16.13 -15.28
C SER A 47 17.08 16.20 -14.90
N PHE A 48 16.77 16.67 -13.70
CA PHE A 48 15.37 16.90 -13.31
C PHE A 48 14.62 17.85 -14.26
N ALA A 49 15.34 18.76 -14.92
CA ALA A 49 14.72 19.71 -15.84
C ALA A 49 14.31 19.06 -17.18
N ASP A 50 14.83 17.86 -17.47
CA ASP A 50 14.57 17.11 -18.70
C ASP A 50 13.42 16.10 -18.53
N VAL A 51 12.86 15.97 -17.32
CA VAL A 51 11.69 15.11 -17.07
C VAL A 51 10.42 15.85 -17.49
N ASP A 52 9.67 15.28 -18.43
CA ASP A 52 8.42 15.84 -18.95
C ASP A 52 7.21 15.38 -18.13
N THR A 53 7.23 14.11 -17.70
CA THR A 53 6.08 13.43 -17.08
C THR A 53 6.50 12.68 -15.82
N VAL A 54 5.70 12.79 -14.75
CA VAL A 54 5.85 11.96 -13.54
C VAL A 54 4.54 11.23 -13.30
N LEU A 55 4.58 9.91 -13.31
CA LEU A 55 3.44 9.03 -13.00
C LEU A 55 3.61 8.48 -11.58
N LEU A 56 2.78 8.92 -10.65
CA LEU A 56 2.84 8.46 -9.27
C LEU A 56 1.90 7.26 -9.08
N THR A 57 2.43 6.18 -8.53
CA THR A 57 1.66 4.97 -8.22
C THR A 57 0.68 5.23 -7.08
N HIS A 58 1.12 5.92 -6.02
CA HIS A 58 0.30 6.31 -4.87
C HIS A 58 0.96 7.40 -4.01
N TRP A 59 0.25 7.91 -3.01
CA TRP A 59 0.67 9.08 -2.22
C TRP A 59 1.79 8.84 -1.19
N HIS A 60 2.23 7.62 -0.92
CA HIS A 60 3.14 7.40 0.21
C HIS A 60 4.45 8.20 0.04
N PRO A 61 5.02 8.73 1.14
CA PRO A 61 6.09 9.72 1.06
C PRO A 61 7.31 9.26 0.27
N ASP A 62 7.55 7.96 0.28
CA ASP A 62 8.67 7.27 -0.35
C ASP A 62 8.47 7.00 -1.85
N HIS A 63 7.30 7.35 -2.39
CA HIS A 63 6.97 7.36 -3.82
C HIS A 63 6.82 8.78 -4.38
N ILE A 64 6.32 9.73 -3.58
CA ILE A 64 6.01 11.10 -4.03
C ILE A 64 7.02 12.16 -3.57
N GLY A 65 7.99 11.77 -2.73
CA GLY A 65 8.83 12.66 -1.93
C GLY A 65 9.53 13.77 -2.69
N LEU A 66 9.96 13.50 -3.93
CA LEU A 66 10.63 14.48 -4.78
C LEU A 66 9.75 15.06 -5.88
N ALA A 67 8.43 14.81 -5.90
CA ALA A 67 7.57 15.18 -7.04
C ALA A 67 7.57 16.69 -7.28
N GLY A 68 7.40 17.48 -6.21
CA GLY A 68 7.47 18.94 -6.30
C GLY A 68 8.87 19.47 -6.66
N VAL A 69 9.94 18.75 -6.28
CA VAL A 69 11.33 19.11 -6.62
C VAL A 69 11.60 18.88 -8.11
N VAL A 70 11.18 17.73 -8.64
CA VAL A 70 11.29 17.42 -10.07
C VAL A 70 10.46 18.41 -10.89
N GLN A 71 9.21 18.64 -10.49
CA GLN A 71 8.33 19.60 -11.17
C GLN A 71 8.91 21.03 -11.15
N ALA A 72 9.48 21.48 -10.03
CA ALA A 72 10.06 22.82 -9.94
C ALA A 72 11.31 23.01 -10.81
N ALA A 73 12.00 21.93 -11.21
CA ALA A 73 13.21 21.99 -12.01
C ALA A 73 12.94 22.23 -13.50
N GLY A 74 11.91 21.59 -14.06
CA GLY A 74 11.60 21.60 -15.50
C GLY A 74 10.16 21.88 -15.89
N GLY A 75 9.23 21.83 -14.94
CA GLY A 75 7.79 21.97 -15.21
C GLY A 75 7.08 20.65 -15.55
N ALA A 76 7.63 19.51 -15.10
CA ALA A 76 7.05 18.18 -15.34
C ALA A 76 5.54 18.11 -14.97
N THR A 77 4.76 17.41 -15.78
CA THR A 77 3.36 17.12 -15.46
C THR A 77 3.30 15.95 -14.49
N VAL A 78 2.79 16.20 -13.28
CA VAL A 78 2.70 15.18 -12.22
C VAL A 78 1.31 14.58 -12.21
N HIS A 79 1.20 13.30 -12.56
CA HIS A 79 -0.04 12.54 -12.60
C HIS A 79 -0.15 11.65 -11.36
N VAL A 80 -1.34 11.63 -10.76
CA VAL A 80 -1.67 10.73 -9.65
C VAL A 80 -3.16 10.43 -9.66
N HIS A 81 -3.57 9.28 -9.13
CA HIS A 81 -4.97 8.94 -9.02
C HIS A 81 -5.73 9.98 -8.17
N GLU A 82 -6.97 10.28 -8.56
CA GLU A 82 -7.82 11.31 -7.94
C GLU A 82 -8.02 11.16 -6.42
N ALA A 83 -7.96 9.92 -5.92
CA ALA A 83 -8.08 9.64 -4.48
C ALA A 83 -6.86 10.10 -3.66
N ASP A 84 -5.70 10.24 -4.30
CA ASP A 84 -4.43 10.62 -3.68
C ASP A 84 -4.03 12.07 -3.99
N ALA A 85 -4.57 12.63 -5.09
CA ALA A 85 -4.27 13.98 -5.56
C ALA A 85 -4.28 15.07 -4.48
N PRO A 86 -5.28 15.16 -3.56
CA PRO A 86 -5.25 16.21 -2.52
C PRO A 86 -4.04 16.12 -1.58
N LEU A 87 -3.58 14.91 -1.23
CA LEU A 87 -2.43 14.74 -0.35
C LEU A 87 -1.14 15.11 -1.06
N VAL A 88 -0.97 14.68 -2.32
CA VAL A 88 0.20 14.99 -3.15
C VAL A 88 0.28 16.50 -3.46
N ALA A 89 -0.87 17.16 -3.61
CA ALA A 89 -0.95 18.60 -3.79
C ALA A 89 -0.71 19.42 -2.50
N GLY A 90 -0.53 18.75 -1.36
CA GLY A 90 -0.34 19.43 -0.08
C GLY A 90 -1.59 20.11 0.46
N ASP A 91 -2.79 19.65 0.08
CA ASP A 91 -4.05 20.22 0.58
C ASP A 91 -4.18 20.06 2.10
N GLU A 92 -4.19 21.19 2.80
CA GLU A 92 -4.17 21.22 4.27
C GLU A 92 -5.39 20.49 4.87
N ALA A 93 -6.57 20.65 4.25
CA ALA A 93 -7.80 20.03 4.72
C ALA A 93 -7.79 18.49 4.54
N ALA A 94 -7.21 18.00 3.45
CA ALA A 94 -7.04 16.57 3.22
C ALA A 94 -6.07 15.94 4.23
N TRP A 95 -4.94 16.62 4.50
CA TRP A 95 -3.99 16.19 5.53
C TRP A 95 -4.61 16.22 6.93
N ASP A 96 -5.39 17.24 7.27
CA ASP A 96 -6.14 17.31 8.53
C ASP A 96 -7.18 16.18 8.66
N ALA A 97 -7.93 15.90 7.58
CA ALA A 97 -8.91 14.82 7.56
C ALA A 97 -8.24 13.44 7.73
N MET A 98 -7.08 13.23 7.11
CA MET A 98 -6.29 12.01 7.29
C MET A 98 -5.81 11.86 8.72
N ARG A 99 -5.21 12.91 9.31
CA ARG A 99 -4.79 12.91 10.72
C ARG A 99 -5.95 12.64 11.67
N ALA A 100 -7.10 13.29 11.46
CA ALA A 100 -8.29 13.06 12.26
C ALA A 100 -8.78 11.60 12.18
N THR A 101 -8.68 10.99 10.99
CA THR A 101 -9.00 9.57 10.78
C THR A 101 -7.99 8.66 11.49
N GLN A 102 -6.69 8.93 11.39
CA GLN A 102 -5.65 8.19 12.12
C GLN A 102 -5.88 8.25 13.63
N HIS A 103 -6.15 9.43 14.19
CA HIS A 103 -6.44 9.59 15.62
C HIS A 103 -7.65 8.77 16.06
N ARG A 104 -8.74 8.80 15.28
CA ARG A 104 -9.92 7.96 15.55
C ARG A 104 -9.58 6.47 15.51
N ARG A 105 -8.77 6.03 14.53
CA ARG A 105 -8.32 4.63 14.46
C ARG A 105 -7.45 4.24 15.65
N PHE A 106 -6.55 5.10 16.12
CA PHE A 106 -5.73 4.82 17.31
C PHE A 106 -6.58 4.56 18.56
N GLU A 107 -7.69 5.29 18.70
CA GLU A 107 -8.68 5.06 19.74
C GLU A 107 -9.41 3.74 19.53
N GLU A 108 -9.98 3.53 18.34
CA GLU A 108 -10.77 2.34 18.00
C GLU A 108 -9.97 1.04 18.11
N TRP A 109 -8.69 1.07 17.73
CA TRP A 109 -7.77 -0.06 17.78
C TRP A 109 -7.19 -0.30 19.17
N GLY A 110 -7.38 0.62 20.12
CA GLY A 110 -6.88 0.46 21.49
C GLY A 110 -5.37 0.67 21.64
N ILE A 111 -4.72 1.40 20.73
CA ILE A 111 -3.27 1.66 20.82
C ILE A 111 -2.96 2.37 22.16
N PRO A 112 -2.00 1.90 22.97
CA PRO A 112 -1.62 2.56 24.22
C PRO A 112 -1.09 3.98 24.02
N ASP A 113 -1.39 4.91 24.94
CA ASP A 113 -0.98 6.31 24.83
C ASP A 113 0.54 6.50 24.62
N ALA A 114 1.36 5.73 25.34
CA ALA A 114 2.81 5.77 25.17
C ALA A 114 3.26 5.42 23.73
N LYS A 115 2.58 4.47 23.08
CA LYS A 115 2.86 4.08 21.69
C LYS A 115 2.31 5.12 20.70
N ARG A 116 1.19 5.78 21.01
CA ARG A 116 0.69 6.93 20.24
C ARG A 116 1.66 8.11 20.29
N ASP A 117 2.23 8.39 21.45
CA ASP A 117 3.23 9.43 21.62
C ASP A 117 4.52 9.11 20.86
N GLU A 118 4.96 7.84 20.87
CA GLU A 118 6.07 7.36 20.05
C GLU A 118 5.81 7.57 18.54
N LEU A 119 4.63 7.20 18.04
CA LEU A 119 4.25 7.44 16.64
C LEU A 119 4.33 8.93 16.29
N ARG A 120 3.74 9.80 17.11
CA ARG A 120 3.75 11.26 16.86
C ARG A 120 5.16 11.85 16.86
N ALA A 121 6.10 11.26 17.59
CA ALA A 121 7.48 11.72 17.64
C ALA A 121 8.32 11.27 16.42
N ASN A 122 7.96 10.15 15.79
CA ASN A 122 8.74 9.54 14.71
C ASN A 122 8.12 9.69 13.31
N PHE A 123 6.83 9.97 13.21
CA PHE A 123 6.15 10.11 11.93
C PHE A 123 6.02 11.59 11.55
N HIS A 124 6.66 11.97 10.46
CA HIS A 124 6.62 13.33 9.93
C HIS A 124 5.42 13.47 8.98
N GLY A 125 4.71 14.58 9.12
CA GLY A 125 3.60 14.95 8.26
C GLY A 125 4.04 15.72 7.02
N PRO A 126 3.17 16.60 6.47
CA PRO A 126 3.48 17.36 5.26
C PRO A 126 4.74 18.22 5.36
N GLU A 127 5.21 18.53 6.58
CA GLU A 127 6.45 19.27 6.82
C GLU A 127 7.74 18.55 6.39
N ALA A 128 7.68 17.25 6.08
CA ALA A 128 8.82 16.50 5.55
C ALA A 128 9.13 16.83 4.08
N PHE A 129 8.14 17.33 3.33
CA PHE A 129 8.29 17.62 1.91
C PHE A 129 8.87 19.02 1.69
N GLU A 130 9.88 19.12 0.82
CA GLU A 130 10.45 20.43 0.45
C GLU A 130 9.46 21.26 -0.39
N ALA A 131 8.74 20.59 -1.29
CA ALA A 131 7.73 21.19 -2.15
C ALA A 131 6.66 20.15 -2.49
N PHE A 132 5.40 20.58 -2.48
CA PHE A 132 4.29 19.83 -3.06
C PHE A 132 4.22 20.07 -4.57
N ALA A 133 3.72 19.09 -5.31
CA ALA A 133 3.48 19.21 -6.74
C ALA A 133 2.10 19.79 -7.02
N ASP A 134 1.96 20.59 -8.07
CA ASP A 134 0.67 20.80 -8.72
C ASP A 134 0.36 19.56 -9.57
N VAL A 135 -0.72 18.86 -9.24
CA VAL A 135 -1.01 17.53 -9.79
C VAL A 135 -2.12 17.58 -10.83
N THR A 136 -2.01 16.72 -11.85
CA THR A 136 -3.05 16.43 -12.82
C THR A 136 -3.70 15.10 -12.45
N PRO A 137 -4.88 15.10 -11.79
CA PRO A 137 -5.52 13.87 -11.34
C PRO A 137 -5.97 13.00 -12.52
N PHE A 138 -5.92 11.69 -12.33
CA PHE A 138 -6.50 10.72 -13.26
C PHE A 138 -7.39 9.70 -12.52
N SER A 139 -8.17 8.93 -13.29
CA SER A 139 -9.00 7.84 -12.79
C SER A 139 -8.59 6.52 -13.47
N ASP A 140 -9.11 5.40 -12.99
CA ASP A 140 -8.89 4.06 -13.56
C ASP A 140 -9.04 4.03 -15.10
N GLY A 141 -8.11 3.34 -15.77
CA GLY A 141 -8.12 3.18 -17.23
C GLY A 141 -7.56 4.37 -18.02
N ALA A 142 -7.06 5.42 -17.36
CA ALA A 142 -6.31 6.48 -18.04
C ALA A 142 -5.10 5.93 -18.80
N THR A 143 -4.77 6.54 -19.94
CA THR A 143 -3.63 6.16 -20.77
C THR A 143 -2.66 7.32 -20.91
N PHE A 144 -1.36 7.02 -20.91
CA PHE A 144 -0.27 7.99 -21.03
C PHE A 144 0.64 7.54 -22.17
N ASP A 145 0.73 8.35 -23.21
CA ASP A 145 1.65 8.12 -24.31
C ASP A 145 2.99 8.73 -23.92
N ILE A 146 4.03 7.91 -23.74
CA ILE A 146 5.39 8.33 -23.42
C ILE A 146 6.25 7.96 -24.62
N GLY A 147 6.45 8.92 -25.54
CA GLY A 147 7.17 8.66 -26.79
C GLY A 147 6.49 7.57 -27.65
N THR A 148 7.09 6.39 -27.75
CA THR A 148 6.51 5.26 -28.50
C THR A 148 5.74 4.26 -27.64
N ASP A 149 5.86 4.36 -26.32
CA ASP A 149 5.17 3.53 -25.36
C ASP A 149 3.82 4.14 -24.96
N THR A 150 2.85 3.27 -24.63
CA THR A 150 1.59 3.68 -24.02
C THR A 150 1.43 2.93 -22.70
N LEU A 151 1.33 3.68 -21.61
CA LEU A 151 1.06 3.14 -20.27
C LEU A 151 -0.43 3.24 -19.97
N ARG A 152 -1.04 2.19 -19.43
CA ARG A 152 -2.44 2.19 -18.96
C ARG A 152 -2.49 2.09 -17.43
N ALA A 153 -3.16 3.04 -16.79
CA ALA A 153 -3.41 2.99 -15.36
C ALA A 153 -4.47 1.93 -15.01
N VAL A 154 -4.19 1.15 -13.96
CA VAL A 154 -5.14 0.19 -13.37
C VAL A 154 -5.24 0.45 -11.87
N HIS A 155 -6.41 0.91 -11.42
CA HIS A 155 -6.63 1.21 -10.01
C HIS A 155 -6.82 -0.08 -9.19
N VAL A 156 -5.95 -0.27 -8.19
CA VAL A 156 -5.95 -1.41 -7.27
C VAL A 156 -5.74 -0.93 -5.84
N SER A 157 -6.82 -0.38 -5.26
CA SER A 157 -6.82 0.08 -3.86
C SER A 157 -6.58 -1.06 -2.86
N GLY A 158 -6.33 -0.71 -1.61
CA GLY A 158 -6.13 -1.64 -0.49
C GLY A 158 -4.94 -1.23 0.37
N HIS A 159 -3.75 -1.16 -0.23
CA HIS A 159 -2.54 -0.63 0.39
C HIS A 159 -2.64 0.90 0.56
N ALA A 160 -3.03 1.61 -0.50
CA ALA A 160 -3.39 3.03 -0.47
C ALA A 160 -4.70 3.29 -1.23
N ALA A 161 -5.38 4.40 -0.91
CA ALA A 161 -6.66 4.75 -1.52
C ALA A 161 -6.54 4.93 -3.05
N GLY A 162 -5.50 5.62 -3.51
CA GLY A 162 -5.26 5.90 -4.92
C GLY A 162 -4.27 4.97 -5.64
N LEU A 163 -3.88 3.84 -5.05
CA LEU A 163 -2.83 3.01 -5.66
C LEU A 163 -3.20 2.51 -7.05
N CYS A 164 -2.32 2.78 -8.01
CA CYS A 164 -2.45 2.34 -9.41
C CYS A 164 -1.21 1.57 -9.88
N LEU A 165 -1.45 0.57 -10.71
CA LEU A 165 -0.45 -0.04 -11.58
C LEU A 165 -0.37 0.77 -12.88
N PHE A 166 0.76 0.69 -13.57
CA PHE A 166 0.90 1.15 -14.95
C PHE A 166 1.31 -0.01 -15.85
N GLU A 167 0.37 -0.49 -16.66
CA GLU A 167 0.59 -1.57 -17.63
C GLU A 167 1.24 -1.03 -18.91
N PHE A 168 2.16 -1.78 -19.49
CA PHE A 168 2.85 -1.44 -20.75
C PHE A 168 3.32 -2.69 -21.50
N ASP A 169 3.74 -2.51 -22.75
CA ASP A 169 4.41 -3.54 -23.56
C ASP A 169 5.93 -3.35 -23.42
N ASP A 170 6.63 -4.38 -22.93
CA ASP A 170 8.10 -4.40 -22.80
C ASP A 170 8.67 -5.34 -23.88
N ASP A 171 8.89 -4.80 -25.08
CA ASP A 171 9.39 -5.54 -26.24
C ASP A 171 8.56 -6.82 -26.56
N GLY A 172 7.23 -6.71 -26.49
CA GLY A 172 6.28 -7.78 -26.71
C GLY A 172 5.95 -8.64 -25.48
N ALA A 173 6.48 -8.30 -24.31
CA ALA A 173 6.05 -8.85 -23.02
C ALA A 173 5.01 -7.94 -22.36
N HIS A 174 3.95 -8.53 -21.80
CA HIS A 174 2.95 -7.79 -21.06
C HIS A 174 3.46 -7.49 -19.65
N ALA A 175 3.80 -6.22 -19.39
CA ALA A 175 4.47 -5.80 -18.16
C ALA A 175 3.63 -4.79 -17.36
N ALA A 176 3.95 -4.64 -16.07
CA ALA A 176 3.38 -3.58 -15.25
C ALA A 176 4.37 -3.03 -14.21
N PHE A 177 4.38 -1.71 -14.05
CA PHE A 177 4.89 -1.09 -12.82
C PHE A 177 3.83 -1.24 -11.73
N THR A 178 4.15 -1.96 -10.66
CA THR A 178 3.12 -2.37 -9.69
C THR A 178 3.09 -1.55 -8.41
N GLY A 179 4.06 -0.63 -8.22
CA GLY A 179 4.24 0.05 -6.94
C GLY A 179 4.16 -0.95 -5.79
N ASP A 180 3.32 -0.62 -4.81
CA ASP A 180 3.13 -1.42 -3.61
C ASP A 180 1.89 -2.32 -3.64
N ALA A 181 1.32 -2.57 -4.83
CA ALA A 181 0.31 -3.60 -4.99
C ALA A 181 0.92 -5.02 -4.84
N LEU A 182 2.11 -5.21 -5.39
CA LEU A 182 2.77 -6.51 -5.51
C LEU A 182 4.27 -6.35 -5.27
N LEU A 183 4.78 -6.95 -4.19
CA LEU A 183 6.20 -6.93 -3.83
C LEU A 183 6.77 -8.36 -3.80
N PRO A 184 8.06 -8.57 -4.13
CA PRO A 184 8.61 -9.91 -4.36
C PRO A 184 8.76 -10.76 -3.09
N GLU A 185 9.19 -10.15 -1.98
CA GLU A 185 9.60 -10.89 -0.78
C GLU A 185 8.60 -10.73 0.37
N TYR A 186 8.23 -9.48 0.69
CA TYR A 186 7.31 -9.14 1.78
C TYR A 186 5.92 -8.82 1.25
N THR A 187 4.93 -8.82 2.14
CA THR A 187 3.57 -8.41 1.82
C THR A 187 3.40 -6.94 2.22
N PRO A 188 2.95 -6.07 1.30
CA PRO A 188 2.58 -4.69 1.61
C PRO A 188 1.61 -4.64 2.79
N ASN A 189 1.78 -3.66 3.67
CA ASN A 189 0.83 -3.49 4.76
C ASN A 189 -0.56 -3.10 4.24
N VAL A 190 -1.61 -3.65 4.85
CA VAL A 190 -3.01 -3.30 4.55
C VAL A 190 -3.68 -2.71 5.77
N GLY A 191 -4.39 -1.59 5.59
CA GLY A 191 -5.16 -0.90 6.62
C GLY A 191 -4.37 0.06 7.51
N GLY A 192 -3.13 -0.26 7.86
CA GLY A 192 -2.24 0.65 8.58
C GLY A 192 -1.57 1.67 7.65
N ALA A 193 -1.14 1.21 6.48
CA ALA A 193 -0.49 2.02 5.44
C ALA A 193 -1.37 3.20 4.99
N ASP A 194 -2.68 2.99 4.91
CA ASP A 194 -3.63 4.06 4.60
C ASP A 194 -4.97 3.89 5.31
N VAL A 195 -5.16 4.66 6.38
CA VAL A 195 -6.38 4.63 7.19
C VAL A 195 -7.62 5.18 6.48
N ARG A 196 -7.46 5.77 5.29
CA ARG A 196 -8.56 6.28 4.47
C ARG A 196 -9.30 5.16 3.74
N VAL A 197 -8.66 4.01 3.54
CA VAL A 197 -9.27 2.85 2.88
C VAL A 197 -10.28 2.20 3.83
N GLU A 198 -11.53 2.07 3.37
CA GLU A 198 -12.63 1.58 4.23
C GLU A 198 -12.58 0.06 4.44
N HIS A 199 -12.29 -0.70 3.37
CA HIS A 199 -12.21 -2.16 3.38
C HIS A 199 -10.86 -2.66 2.84
N PRO A 200 -9.73 -2.32 3.51
CA PRO A 200 -8.39 -2.47 2.97
C PRO A 200 -8.04 -3.90 2.55
N LEU A 201 -8.38 -4.92 3.35
CA LEU A 201 -8.09 -6.31 2.99
C LEU A 201 -8.92 -6.78 1.78
N ARG A 202 -10.20 -6.44 1.73
CA ARG A 202 -11.09 -6.81 0.63
C ARG A 202 -10.60 -6.19 -0.68
N ASP A 203 -10.32 -4.89 -0.64
CA ASP A 203 -9.93 -4.13 -1.82
C ASP A 203 -8.53 -4.59 -2.29
N TYR A 204 -7.60 -4.85 -1.36
CA TYR A 204 -6.26 -5.38 -1.69
C TYR A 204 -6.32 -6.77 -2.35
N VAL A 205 -7.12 -7.69 -1.80
CA VAL A 205 -7.28 -9.03 -2.39
C VAL A 205 -7.91 -8.95 -3.77
N ALA A 206 -8.90 -8.08 -3.98
CA ALA A 206 -9.47 -7.84 -5.30
C ALA A 206 -8.44 -7.27 -6.29
N GLY A 207 -7.52 -6.42 -5.82
CA GLY A 207 -6.37 -5.95 -6.59
C GLY A 207 -5.42 -7.09 -6.99
N LEU A 208 -5.06 -7.98 -6.06
CA LEU A 208 -4.23 -9.16 -6.35
C LEU A 208 -4.92 -10.13 -7.32
N GLU A 209 -6.23 -10.31 -7.22
CA GLU A 209 -7.01 -11.09 -8.18
C GLU A 209 -6.97 -10.49 -9.58
N ARG A 210 -6.98 -9.15 -9.70
CA ARG A 210 -6.79 -8.47 -11.00
C ARG A 210 -5.39 -8.71 -11.56
N VAL A 211 -4.35 -8.58 -10.73
CA VAL A 211 -2.97 -8.89 -11.15
C VAL A 211 -2.86 -10.33 -11.66
N ALA A 212 -3.40 -11.30 -10.90
CA ALA A 212 -3.37 -12.71 -11.29
C ALA A 212 -4.22 -13.02 -12.54
N ALA A 213 -5.21 -12.19 -12.87
CA ALA A 213 -6.04 -12.33 -14.05
C ALA A 213 -5.46 -11.62 -15.29
N ALA A 214 -4.69 -10.55 -15.08
CA ALA A 214 -3.99 -9.84 -16.13
C ALA A 214 -2.86 -10.67 -16.75
N ASP A 215 -2.33 -11.64 -15.99
CA ASP A 215 -1.33 -12.61 -16.43
C ASP A 215 -0.10 -11.91 -17.04
N TYR A 216 0.41 -10.90 -16.33
CA TYR A 216 1.63 -10.20 -16.73
C TYR A 216 2.80 -11.19 -16.82
N ASP A 217 3.59 -11.04 -17.88
CA ASP A 217 4.84 -11.78 -18.04
C ASP A 217 5.88 -11.35 -17.00
N VAL A 218 5.83 -10.08 -16.59
CA VAL A 218 6.78 -9.48 -15.65
C VAL A 218 6.17 -8.31 -14.89
N ALA A 219 6.57 -8.12 -13.63
CA ALA A 219 6.19 -6.96 -12.83
C ALA A 219 7.41 -6.25 -12.24
N TRP A 220 7.32 -4.92 -12.23
CA TRP A 220 8.34 -3.98 -11.75
C TRP A 220 7.80 -3.30 -10.48
N PRO A 221 8.15 -3.80 -9.28
CA PRO A 221 7.57 -3.35 -8.01
C PRO A 221 8.10 -2.00 -7.53
N GLY A 222 7.43 -1.39 -6.55
CA GLY A 222 7.93 -0.17 -5.89
C GLY A 222 9.18 -0.41 -5.04
N HIS A 223 9.43 -1.67 -4.66
CA HIS A 223 10.61 -2.05 -3.89
C HIS A 223 11.19 -3.41 -4.32
N ARG A 224 12.52 -3.47 -4.32
CA ARG A 224 13.37 -4.64 -4.56
C ARG A 224 13.38 -5.11 -6.02
N ASP A 225 13.69 -6.39 -6.21
CA ASP A 225 13.91 -6.97 -7.52
C ASP A 225 12.59 -7.20 -8.27
N ARG A 226 12.71 -7.18 -9.59
CA ARG A 226 11.68 -7.57 -10.56
C ARG A 226 11.04 -8.92 -10.22
N ILE A 227 9.76 -9.05 -10.52
CA ILE A 227 8.97 -10.28 -10.31
C ILE A 227 8.74 -10.97 -11.66
N ASP A 228 9.32 -12.16 -11.84
CA ASP A 228 9.21 -12.96 -13.07
C ASP A 228 7.96 -13.87 -13.13
N ASP A 229 7.24 -14.05 -12.01
CA ASP A 229 5.95 -14.75 -11.95
C ASP A 229 4.93 -13.91 -11.15
N PRO A 230 4.38 -12.82 -11.73
CA PRO A 230 3.44 -11.93 -11.04
C PRO A 230 2.17 -12.66 -10.60
N THR A 231 1.64 -13.55 -11.44
CA THR A 231 0.46 -14.36 -11.16
C THR A 231 0.68 -15.29 -9.97
N GLY A 232 1.81 -16.00 -9.94
CA GLY A 232 2.21 -16.85 -8.81
C GLY A 232 2.36 -16.04 -7.55
N ARG A 233 3.07 -14.91 -7.61
CA ARG A 233 3.28 -14.03 -6.46
C ARG A 233 1.98 -13.49 -5.89
N ALA A 234 1.05 -13.03 -6.73
CA ALA A 234 -0.25 -12.55 -6.26
C ALA A 234 -1.02 -13.64 -5.49
N ARG A 235 -1.00 -14.89 -5.99
CA ARG A 235 -1.64 -16.03 -5.32
C ARG A 235 -0.96 -16.41 -4.00
N GLU A 236 0.36 -16.27 -3.92
CA GLU A 236 1.10 -16.46 -2.67
C GLU A 236 0.67 -15.43 -1.61
N ILE A 237 0.53 -14.16 -1.97
CA ILE A 237 0.11 -13.10 -1.05
C ILE A 237 -1.35 -13.32 -0.60
N ILE A 238 -2.25 -13.71 -1.50
CA ILE A 238 -3.63 -14.09 -1.13
C ILE A 238 -3.60 -15.24 -0.11
N THR A 239 -2.79 -16.26 -0.36
CA THR A 239 -2.63 -17.41 0.55
C THR A 239 -2.05 -16.98 1.90
N HIS A 240 -1.09 -16.06 1.90
CA HIS A 240 -0.55 -15.47 3.12
C HIS A 240 -1.64 -14.81 3.96
N HIS A 241 -2.53 -14.03 3.35
CA HIS A 241 -3.62 -13.38 4.07
C HIS A 241 -4.67 -14.37 4.60
N GLU A 242 -4.89 -15.51 3.95
CA GLU A 242 -5.77 -16.54 4.51
C GLU A 242 -5.15 -17.26 5.72
N HIS A 243 -3.83 -17.45 5.73
CA HIS A 243 -3.11 -17.88 6.94
C HIS A 243 -3.18 -16.80 8.03
N ARG A 244 -3.04 -15.52 7.68
CA ARG A 244 -3.20 -14.40 8.61
C ARG A 244 -4.61 -14.38 9.22
N ALA A 245 -5.65 -14.56 8.42
CA ALA A 245 -7.03 -14.62 8.88
C ALA A 245 -7.25 -15.79 9.85
N TRP A 246 -6.67 -16.96 9.58
CA TRP A 246 -6.69 -18.08 10.52
C TRP A 246 -6.03 -17.71 11.85
N ARG A 247 -4.85 -17.07 11.81
CA ARG A 247 -4.13 -16.65 13.03
C ARG A 247 -4.91 -15.59 13.82
N VAL A 248 -5.59 -14.67 13.15
CA VAL A 248 -6.50 -13.69 13.79
C VAL A 248 -7.62 -14.41 14.52
N LEU A 249 -8.28 -15.38 13.88
CA LEU A 249 -9.33 -16.18 14.52
C LEU A 249 -8.80 -16.99 15.71
N ASP A 250 -7.59 -17.56 15.60
CA ASP A 250 -6.97 -18.28 16.71
C ASP A 250 -6.63 -17.35 17.88
N ALA A 251 -6.13 -16.14 17.61
CA ALA A 251 -5.90 -15.12 18.63
C ALA A 251 -7.21 -14.75 19.34
N VAL A 252 -8.29 -14.46 18.59
CA VAL A 252 -9.62 -14.17 19.16
C VAL A 252 -10.14 -15.33 20.00
N ARG A 253 -9.82 -16.58 19.64
CA ARG A 253 -10.20 -17.78 20.40
C ARG A 253 -9.44 -17.92 21.72
N ARG A 254 -8.14 -17.61 21.72
CA ARG A 254 -7.23 -17.89 22.85
C ARG A 254 -7.15 -16.77 23.87
N LEU A 255 -7.30 -15.51 23.43
CA LEU A 255 -7.16 -14.34 24.28
C LEU A 255 -8.42 -14.14 25.15
N ASP A 256 -8.22 -13.72 26.40
CA ASP A 256 -9.33 -13.42 27.32
C ASP A 256 -10.09 -12.13 26.92
N GLU A 257 -9.35 -11.13 26.43
CA GLU A 257 -9.88 -9.82 26.04
C GLU A 257 -9.35 -9.40 24.65
N PRO A 258 -9.81 -10.03 23.56
CA PRO A 258 -9.28 -9.79 22.21
C PRO A 258 -9.84 -8.50 21.60
N ASP A 259 -9.26 -7.35 21.91
CA ASP A 259 -9.41 -6.16 21.08
C ASP A 259 -8.38 -6.16 19.92
N THR A 260 -8.47 -5.15 19.04
CA THR A 260 -7.56 -5.05 17.88
C THR A 260 -6.08 -4.97 18.30
N TRP A 261 -5.75 -4.23 19.36
CA TRP A 261 -4.38 -4.10 19.85
C TRP A 261 -3.86 -5.43 20.41
N ALA A 262 -4.66 -6.13 21.21
CA ALA A 262 -4.29 -7.43 21.77
C ALA A 262 -4.08 -8.48 20.68
N VAL A 263 -4.95 -8.52 19.66
CA VAL A 263 -4.79 -9.39 18.48
C VAL A 263 -3.52 -9.02 17.71
N SER A 264 -3.27 -7.73 17.47
CA SER A 264 -2.04 -7.26 16.84
C SER A 264 -0.79 -7.69 17.61
N ALA A 265 -0.77 -7.54 18.93
CA ALA A 265 0.36 -7.92 19.77
C ALA A 265 0.63 -9.42 19.75
N ASP A 266 -0.41 -10.27 19.70
CA ASP A 266 -0.27 -11.73 19.55
C ASP A 266 0.30 -12.10 18.17
N LEU A 267 -0.09 -11.39 17.11
CA LEU A 267 0.36 -11.66 15.74
C LEU A 267 1.80 -11.22 15.46
N PHE A 268 2.20 -10.07 16.02
CA PHE A 268 3.40 -9.33 15.59
C PHE A 268 4.40 -9.03 16.72
N GLY A 269 4.03 -9.25 17.98
CA GLY A 269 4.90 -8.96 19.13
C GLY A 269 4.93 -7.48 19.51
N ASP A 270 6.06 -7.02 20.07
CA ASP A 270 6.23 -5.60 20.42
C ASP A 270 6.49 -4.75 19.18
N LEU A 271 5.80 -3.62 19.09
CA LEU A 271 5.73 -2.78 17.90
C LEU A 271 6.43 -1.44 18.16
N HIS A 272 7.24 -0.98 17.21
CA HIS A 272 7.99 0.27 17.31
C HIS A 272 7.92 1.06 15.99
N GLY A 273 8.06 2.38 16.09
CA GLY A 273 8.00 3.26 14.92
C GLY A 273 6.74 3.06 14.08
N VAL A 274 6.88 2.95 12.76
CA VAL A 274 5.75 2.73 11.83
C VAL A 274 4.95 1.46 12.15
N HIS A 275 5.57 0.43 12.73
CA HIS A 275 4.87 -0.82 13.03
C HIS A 275 3.77 -0.67 14.08
N ILE A 276 3.80 0.40 14.88
CA ILE A 276 2.69 0.74 15.81
C ILE A 276 1.42 1.11 15.04
N LEU A 277 1.54 1.63 13.82
CA LEU A 277 0.43 1.88 12.90
C LEU A 277 0.11 0.63 12.06
N HIS A 278 1.13 -0.01 11.48
CA HIS A 278 0.96 -1.14 10.55
C HIS A 278 0.37 -2.40 11.22
N GLY A 279 0.84 -2.76 12.41
CA GLY A 279 0.39 -3.96 13.13
C GLY A 279 -1.11 -3.94 13.44
N PRO A 280 -1.62 -2.98 14.23
CA PRO A 280 -3.04 -2.90 14.53
C PRO A 280 -3.90 -2.56 13.30
N GLY A 281 -3.35 -1.84 12.32
CA GLY A 281 -4.05 -1.61 11.04
C GLY A 281 -4.31 -2.90 10.27
N GLU A 282 -3.32 -3.79 10.16
CA GLU A 282 -3.50 -5.10 9.52
C GLU A 282 -4.44 -5.99 10.34
N ALA A 283 -4.29 -6.01 11.68
CA ALA A 283 -5.21 -6.75 12.54
C ALA A 283 -6.67 -6.27 12.37
N ASP A 284 -6.90 -4.96 12.32
CA ASP A 284 -8.23 -4.38 12.10
C ASP A 284 -8.78 -4.72 10.72
N ALA A 285 -7.94 -4.66 9.67
CA ALA A 285 -8.33 -5.02 8.31
C ALA A 285 -8.89 -6.45 8.25
N HIS A 286 -8.22 -7.40 8.91
CA HIS A 286 -8.70 -8.78 9.02
C HIS A 286 -9.95 -8.91 9.89
N LEU A 287 -9.96 -8.30 11.08
CA LEU A 287 -11.07 -8.39 12.03
C LEU A 287 -12.36 -7.82 11.44
N ARG A 288 -12.30 -6.70 10.73
CA ARG A 288 -13.45 -6.07 10.07
C ARG A 288 -13.96 -6.91 8.90
N HIS A 289 -13.05 -7.41 8.06
CA HIS A 289 -13.40 -8.34 6.98
C HIS A 289 -14.14 -9.58 7.52
N LEU A 290 -13.60 -10.20 8.57
CA LEU A 290 -14.21 -11.36 9.23
C LEU A 290 -15.54 -11.00 9.94
N ALA A 291 -15.68 -9.79 10.47
CA ALA A 291 -16.93 -9.32 11.08
C ALA A 291 -18.03 -9.12 10.03
N GLU A 292 -17.71 -8.54 8.87
CA GLU A 292 -18.62 -8.38 7.74
C GLU A 292 -19.07 -9.74 7.16
N ALA A 293 -18.17 -10.73 7.20
CA ALA A 293 -18.45 -12.12 6.84
C ALA A 293 -19.26 -12.87 7.93
N GLY A 294 -19.50 -12.25 9.09
CA GLY A 294 -20.23 -12.83 10.22
C GLY A 294 -19.44 -13.88 11.02
N VAL A 295 -18.13 -13.98 10.80
CA VAL A 295 -17.25 -14.98 11.43
C VAL A 295 -16.85 -14.56 12.85
N VAL A 296 -16.75 -13.25 13.08
CA VAL A 296 -16.53 -12.66 14.41
C VAL A 296 -17.58 -11.60 14.71
N HIS A 297 -17.79 -11.32 15.98
CA HIS A 297 -18.63 -10.22 16.45
C HIS A 297 -17.85 -9.34 17.40
N ARG A 298 -18.00 -8.03 17.26
CA ARG A 298 -17.45 -7.05 18.18
C ARG A 298 -18.52 -6.56 19.15
N ASP A 299 -18.20 -6.50 20.43
CA ASP A 299 -19.11 -5.95 21.45
C ASP A 299 -18.92 -4.44 21.68
N ALA A 300 -19.66 -3.87 22.63
CA ALA A 300 -19.60 -2.45 22.97
C ALA A 300 -18.26 -2.03 23.61
N ASP A 301 -17.56 -2.97 24.26
CA ASP A 301 -16.24 -2.78 24.87
C ASP A 301 -15.11 -3.05 23.87
N ARG A 302 -15.45 -3.16 22.57
CA ARG A 302 -14.54 -3.32 21.43
C ARG A 302 -13.84 -4.68 21.36
N ARG A 303 -14.30 -5.66 22.14
CA ARG A 303 -13.75 -7.00 22.17
C ARG A 303 -14.40 -7.86 21.11
N TYR A 304 -13.61 -8.73 20.51
CA TYR A 304 -14.07 -9.66 19.50
C TYR A 304 -14.42 -11.03 20.11
N ARG A 305 -15.37 -11.71 19.51
CA ARG A 305 -15.66 -13.10 19.82
C ARG A 305 -15.98 -13.85 18.54
N LEU A 306 -15.60 -15.12 18.49
CA LEU A 306 -15.98 -16.00 17.40
C LEU A 306 -17.51 -16.17 17.37
N ALA A 307 -18.08 -16.22 16.17
CA ALA A 307 -19.46 -16.66 15.99
C ALA A 307 -19.62 -18.15 16.32
N ASP A 308 -20.86 -18.59 16.53
CA ASP A 308 -21.16 -19.97 16.89
C ASP A 308 -20.63 -20.96 15.84
N GLY A 309 -19.99 -22.04 16.29
CA GLY A 309 -19.44 -23.08 15.41
C GLY A 309 -18.09 -22.75 14.75
N ILE A 310 -17.66 -21.48 14.72
CA ILE A 310 -16.39 -21.07 14.11
C ILE A 310 -15.20 -21.71 14.83
N ALA A 311 -15.22 -21.78 16.16
CA ALA A 311 -14.15 -22.42 16.93
C ALA A 311 -13.92 -23.90 16.55
N ALA A 312 -15.00 -24.64 16.27
CA ALA A 312 -14.92 -26.03 15.84
C ALA A 312 -14.39 -26.15 14.41
N ARG A 313 -14.82 -25.26 13.50
CA ARG A 313 -14.29 -25.18 12.12
C ARG A 313 -12.80 -24.85 12.11
N LEU A 314 -12.38 -23.90 12.94
CA LEU A 314 -10.97 -23.51 13.06
C LEU A 314 -10.11 -24.70 13.50
N ALA A 315 -10.54 -25.43 14.53
CA ALA A 315 -9.83 -26.61 15.04
C ALA A 315 -9.80 -27.80 14.06
N GLY A 316 -10.72 -27.84 13.09
CA GLY A 316 -10.79 -28.89 12.07
C GLY A 316 -9.89 -28.65 10.86
N ARG A 317 -9.26 -27.47 10.74
CA ARG A 317 -8.41 -27.09 9.59
C ARG A 317 -6.95 -27.44 9.87
N SER A 318 -6.41 -28.43 9.15
CA SER A 318 -5.03 -28.89 9.32
C SER A 318 -3.99 -28.03 8.59
N ASP A 319 -4.42 -27.18 7.66
CA ASP A 319 -3.58 -26.29 6.86
C ASP A 319 -3.45 -24.89 7.46
N GLU A 320 -4.07 -24.63 8.62
CA GLU A 320 -4.05 -23.33 9.30
C GLU A 320 -4.42 -22.17 8.35
N ARG A 321 -5.38 -22.41 7.45
CA ARG A 321 -5.84 -21.44 6.45
C ARG A 321 -7.33 -21.15 6.60
N TRP A 322 -7.70 -19.88 6.58
CA TRP A 322 -9.10 -19.44 6.55
C TRP A 322 -9.37 -18.68 5.24
N PRO A 323 -10.12 -19.25 4.29
CA PRO A 323 -10.42 -18.58 3.03
C PRO A 323 -11.14 -17.26 3.24
N LEU A 324 -10.65 -16.19 2.61
CA LEU A 324 -11.18 -14.84 2.80
C LEU A 324 -12.60 -14.68 2.22
N THR A 325 -13.02 -15.54 1.30
CA THR A 325 -14.39 -15.56 0.76
C THR A 325 -15.39 -16.30 1.64
N GLU A 326 -14.94 -16.99 2.69
CA GLU A 326 -15.78 -17.89 3.49
C GLU A 326 -16.50 -17.17 4.64
N GLY A 327 -17.83 -17.24 4.63
CA GLY A 327 -18.68 -16.65 5.67
C GLY A 327 -18.96 -17.55 6.89
N ALA A 328 -19.80 -17.03 7.78
CA ALA A 328 -20.27 -17.72 8.99
C ALA A 328 -20.88 -19.10 8.73
N ASP A 329 -21.51 -19.30 7.58
CA ASP A 329 -22.19 -20.56 7.22
C ASP A 329 -21.30 -21.49 6.37
N GLY A 330 -20.07 -21.09 6.05
CA GLY A 330 -19.17 -21.87 5.18
C GLY A 330 -19.45 -21.71 3.69
N GLU A 331 -20.41 -20.86 3.32
CA GLU A 331 -20.65 -20.46 1.93
C GLU A 331 -19.61 -19.42 1.48
N ARG A 332 -19.16 -19.54 0.22
CA ARG A 332 -18.34 -18.53 -0.43
C ARG A 332 -19.23 -17.36 -0.84
N ARG A 333 -18.85 -16.15 -0.43
CA ARG A 333 -19.44 -14.88 -0.87
C ARG A 333 -18.69 -14.31 -2.05
#